data_AF-A0A381FH67-F1
#
_entry.id   AF-A0A381FH67-F1
#
_cell.length_a   1.000
_cell.length_b   1.000
_cell.length_c   1.000
_cell.angle_alpha   90.00
_cell.angle_beta   90.00
_cell.angle_gamma   90.00
#
_symmetry.space_group_name_H-M   'P 1'
#
loop_
_entity.id
_entity.type
_entity.pdbx_description
1 polymer ?
#
loop_
_entity_poly.entity_id
_entity_poly.type
_entity_poly.pdbx_seq_one_letter_code
_entity_poly.pdbx_strand_id
1 'polypeptide(L)'
;MVGATKDSIVMVEGEMKEISEAEMLEAIQFAHVEIKKQVEAQERLAEKVGKSLPKREYSHENHDEAIREKVWKETYDKVYEVAKTPSGKEERGEKFKAVLAEFLAQYVEDAEELERVTPFAKVYYHDVEKEAMRQMIINDKIRLDGRDPETIRPIWSEIDYLPGAHGSAIFTRGETQSLTAVTLGSVKDANMVDSVMVNYDERFFLHYNFPPFSTGEARPLRGTSRREVGHGNLAQRALANMIPEENPYTIRIVSDILESNGSSSMATVCAGTLALMDAGIQITKPVSGIAMGLVTDVKTGKFTVLSDILGDEDHLGDMDFKVTGTEDGITACQMDIKIQGLSMDIMEKALLQARNGRLHILDKLNETISAPREDVKPHAPKMVMMEISKDFIGAVIGPGGKIIQQMQKDTDTVIAIEEVGEIGRIEISGVSREKINDAIARINEITFVPVVGEVYQGKVVKVMDFGAFVAIAKGTEGLLHISEIEWARLDKVPYNEGDQVEVKFMGYDDRKKMKLSRKVLLPRPPRPEQKPREEGQGRPEGQNRPERPARPESKVNPEGRDQPGEHKPLNEA
;
A
#
# COMPACT_ATOMS: atom_id res chain seq x y z
N MET A 1 -8.26 1.12 15.80
CA MET A 1 -9.49 1.47 16.55
C MET A 1 -9.87 0.30 17.43
N VAL A 2 -10.29 0.55 18.67
CA VAL A 2 -10.76 -0.47 19.60
C VAL A 2 -12.08 0.01 20.21
N GLY A 3 -13.10 -0.82 20.15
CA GLY A 3 -14.37 -0.67 20.86
C GLY A 3 -14.45 -1.68 21.99
N ALA A 4 -14.75 -1.22 23.20
CA ALA A 4 -14.78 -2.07 24.38
C ALA A 4 -15.80 -1.57 25.40
N THR A 5 -16.26 -2.49 26.26
CA THR A 5 -16.93 -2.16 27.51
C THR A 5 -15.88 -1.96 28.61
N LYS A 6 -16.34 -1.66 29.83
CA LYS A 6 -15.48 -1.60 31.01
C LYS A 6 -14.68 -2.89 31.21
N ASP A 7 -15.26 -4.03 30.87
CA ASP A 7 -14.73 -5.34 31.25
C ASP A 7 -14.23 -6.16 30.06
N SER A 8 -14.64 -5.86 28.83
CA SER A 8 -14.32 -6.69 27.67
C SER A 8 -14.08 -5.87 26.40
N ILE A 9 -13.12 -6.32 25.59
CA ILE A 9 -13.01 -5.88 24.19
C ILE A 9 -14.21 -6.41 23.41
N VAL A 10 -14.73 -5.60 22.49
CA VAL A 10 -15.89 -5.94 21.64
C VAL A 10 -15.50 -5.94 20.17
N MET A 11 -14.72 -4.95 19.75
CA MET A 11 -14.30 -4.80 18.36
C MET A 11 -12.90 -4.22 18.28
N VAL A 12 -12.12 -4.69 17.31
CA VAL A 12 -10.83 -4.12 16.93
C VAL A 12 -10.81 -3.99 15.41
N GLU A 13 -10.36 -2.84 14.92
CA GLU A 13 -10.13 -2.63 13.49
C GLU A 13 -8.88 -1.77 13.34
N GLY A 14 -7.89 -2.23 12.58
CA GLY A 14 -6.61 -1.53 12.50
C GLY A 14 -5.84 -1.78 11.22
N GLU A 15 -4.99 -0.80 10.92
CA GLU A 15 -3.95 -0.83 9.91
C GLU A 15 -2.61 -0.64 10.62
N MET A 16 -1.60 -1.38 10.19
CA MET A 16 -0.33 -1.53 10.87
C MET A 16 0.82 -1.54 9.86
N LYS A 17 2.01 -1.15 10.32
CA LYS A 17 3.26 -1.22 9.55
C LYS A 17 4.09 -2.40 10.01
N GLU A 18 3.66 -3.61 9.65
CA GLU A 18 4.34 -4.88 9.96
C GLU A 18 4.67 -5.06 11.46
N ILE A 19 3.68 -4.82 12.34
CA ILE A 19 3.89 -5.01 13.80
C ILE A 19 3.82 -6.48 14.20
N SER A 20 4.53 -6.85 15.26
CA SER A 20 4.44 -8.20 15.84
C SER A 20 3.10 -8.46 16.53
N GLU A 21 2.77 -9.74 16.73
CA GLU A 21 1.60 -10.16 17.52
C GLU A 21 1.65 -9.63 18.97
N ALA A 22 2.84 -9.50 19.55
CA ALA A 22 3.03 -8.96 20.90
C ALA A 22 2.68 -7.45 20.96
N GLU A 23 3.22 -6.66 20.02
CA GLU A 23 2.91 -5.23 19.92
C GLU A 23 1.41 -5.00 19.69
N MET A 24 0.75 -5.88 18.92
CA MET A 24 -0.69 -5.84 18.73
C MET A 24 -1.46 -6.01 20.05
N LEU A 25 -1.08 -6.98 20.88
CA LEU A 25 -1.71 -7.19 22.19
C LEU A 25 -1.49 -6.00 23.12
N GLU A 26 -0.26 -5.49 23.17
CA GLU A 26 0.09 -4.31 23.96
C GLU A 26 -0.75 -3.09 23.53
N ALA A 27 -0.94 -2.88 22.23
CA ALA A 27 -1.77 -1.81 21.70
C ALA A 27 -3.26 -1.96 22.09
N ILE A 28 -3.81 -3.19 22.04
CA ILE A 28 -5.18 -3.46 22.49
C ILE A 28 -5.32 -3.20 24.00
N GLN A 29 -4.36 -3.66 24.80
CA GLN A 29 -4.38 -3.49 26.24
C GLN A 29 -4.28 -2.00 26.62
N PHE A 30 -3.37 -1.26 25.98
CA PHE A 30 -3.23 0.17 26.13
C PHE A 30 -4.55 0.90 25.82
N ALA A 31 -5.19 0.55 24.69
CA ALA A 31 -6.48 1.13 24.32
C ALA A 31 -7.57 0.82 25.35
N HIS A 32 -7.63 -0.40 25.90
CA HIS A 32 -8.66 -0.77 26.88
C HIS A 32 -8.56 0.04 28.17
N VAL A 33 -7.33 0.32 28.63
CA VAL A 33 -7.09 1.16 29.82
C VAL A 33 -7.65 2.55 29.64
N GLU A 34 -7.47 3.16 28.46
CA GLU A 34 -8.02 4.50 28.17
C GLU A 34 -9.54 4.47 27.93
N ILE A 35 -10.06 3.43 27.28
CA ILE A 35 -11.50 3.26 27.07
C ILE A 35 -12.24 3.17 28.41
N LYS A 36 -11.69 2.49 29.42
CA LYS A 36 -12.29 2.43 30.77
C LYS A 36 -12.55 3.82 31.35
N LYS A 37 -11.62 4.77 31.18
CA LYS A 37 -11.79 6.16 31.62
C LYS A 37 -12.92 6.87 30.86
N GLN A 38 -13.08 6.57 29.57
CA GLN A 38 -14.17 7.12 28.75
C GLN A 38 -15.53 6.55 29.19
N VAL A 39 -15.60 5.25 29.47
CA VAL A 39 -16.81 4.58 29.99
C VAL A 39 -17.21 5.19 31.34
N GLU A 40 -16.26 5.38 32.26
CA GLU A 40 -16.51 6.04 33.55
C GLU A 40 -17.03 7.48 33.38
N ALA A 41 -16.56 8.23 32.38
CA ALA A 41 -17.09 9.55 32.07
C ALA A 41 -18.54 9.49 31.57
N GLN A 42 -18.88 8.50 30.73
CA GLN A 42 -20.24 8.27 30.25
C GLN A 42 -21.18 7.86 31.39
N GLU A 43 -20.74 6.98 32.29
CA GLU A 43 -21.48 6.56 33.49
C GLU A 43 -21.78 7.76 34.39
N ARG A 44 -20.77 8.58 34.71
CA ARG A 44 -20.94 9.81 35.51
C ARG A 44 -21.89 10.82 34.87
N LEU A 45 -21.88 10.93 33.53
CA LEU A 45 -22.82 11.80 32.83
C LEU A 45 -24.24 11.24 32.91
N ALA A 46 -24.41 9.93 32.70
CA ALA A 46 -25.70 9.26 32.80
C ALA A 46 -26.31 9.46 34.19
N GLU A 47 -25.54 9.31 35.27
CA GLU A 47 -25.99 9.54 36.65
C GLU A 47 -26.55 10.94 36.90
N LYS A 48 -26.00 11.97 36.23
CA LYS A 48 -26.48 13.36 36.34
C LYS A 48 -27.77 13.63 35.56
N VAL A 49 -28.11 12.76 34.62
CA VAL A 49 -29.29 12.92 33.76
C VAL A 49 -30.40 12.03 34.29
N GLY A 50 -31.37 12.60 35.01
CA GLY A 50 -32.46 11.84 35.65
C GLY A 50 -33.35 11.01 34.71
N LYS A 51 -33.23 11.13 33.38
CA LYS A 51 -33.88 10.27 32.38
C LYS A 51 -33.10 8.99 32.05
N SER A 52 -31.86 8.87 32.52
CA SER A 52 -31.02 7.69 32.29
C SER A 52 -31.45 6.49 33.13
N LEU A 53 -32.26 6.74 34.16
CA LEU A 53 -32.84 5.79 35.11
C LEU A 53 -34.33 6.12 35.36
N PRO A 54 -35.23 5.12 35.50
CA PRO A 54 -34.95 3.69 35.35
C PRO A 54 -34.74 3.29 33.89
N LYS A 55 -33.93 2.24 33.67
CA LYS A 55 -33.79 1.64 32.34
C LYS A 55 -35.16 1.10 31.91
N ARG A 56 -35.47 1.23 30.61
CA ARG A 56 -36.71 0.66 30.05
C ARG A 56 -36.67 -0.86 30.20
N GLU A 57 -37.69 -1.42 30.82
CA GLU A 57 -37.92 -2.86 30.79
C GLU A 57 -38.37 -3.27 29.37
N TYR A 58 -37.66 -4.22 28.78
CA TYR A 58 -37.89 -4.68 27.41
C TYR A 58 -37.99 -6.21 27.42
N SER A 59 -39.17 -6.73 27.12
CA SER A 59 -39.40 -8.16 26.85
C SER A 59 -40.41 -8.24 25.71
N HIS A 60 -39.97 -8.69 24.53
CA HIS A 60 -40.83 -8.91 23.35
C HIS A 60 -40.85 -10.38 22.93
N GLU A 61 -40.07 -11.22 23.59
CA GLU A 61 -39.96 -12.63 23.25
C GLU A 61 -40.87 -13.44 24.17
N ASN A 62 -41.87 -14.05 23.56
CA ASN A 62 -42.55 -15.15 24.21
C ASN A 62 -41.58 -16.33 24.23
N HIS A 63 -41.59 -17.12 25.30
CA HIS A 63 -40.83 -18.36 25.38
C HIS A 63 -41.76 -19.49 25.83
N ASP A 64 -41.60 -20.66 25.22
CA ASP A 64 -42.27 -21.89 25.61
C ASP A 64 -41.21 -22.90 26.05
N GLU A 65 -41.00 -22.99 27.36
CA GLU A 65 -40.01 -23.84 27.99
C GLU A 65 -40.26 -25.33 27.73
N ALA A 66 -41.52 -25.75 27.61
CA ALA A 66 -41.86 -27.14 27.33
C ALA A 66 -41.47 -27.53 25.90
N ILE A 67 -41.70 -26.64 24.92
CA ILE A 67 -41.22 -26.83 23.55
C ILE A 67 -39.70 -26.84 23.53
N ARG A 68 -39.04 -25.93 24.25
CA ARG A 68 -37.57 -25.86 24.32
C ARG A 68 -36.97 -27.17 24.79
N GLU A 69 -37.42 -27.69 25.93
CA GLU A 69 -36.95 -28.96 26.48
C GLU A 69 -37.18 -30.13 25.51
N LYS A 70 -38.35 -30.17 24.86
CA LYS A 70 -38.68 -31.23 23.89
C LYS A 70 -37.78 -31.17 22.66
N VAL A 71 -37.59 -29.99 22.06
CA VAL A 71 -36.69 -29.80 20.91
C VAL A 71 -35.28 -30.26 21.28
N TRP A 72 -34.76 -29.84 22.43
CA TRP A 72 -33.43 -30.23 22.90
C TRP A 72 -33.29 -31.75 23.02
N LYS A 73 -34.23 -32.39 23.71
CA LYS A 73 -34.18 -33.83 23.98
C LYS A 73 -34.25 -34.69 22.72
N GLU A 74 -35.04 -34.29 21.73
CA GLU A 74 -35.31 -35.12 20.54
C GLU A 74 -34.37 -34.85 19.37
N THR A 75 -33.73 -33.67 19.34
CA THR A 75 -32.91 -33.25 18.20
C THR A 75 -31.41 -33.19 18.49
N TYR A 76 -30.98 -32.98 19.75
CA TYR A 76 -29.56 -32.74 20.07
C TYR A 76 -28.63 -33.86 19.58
N ASP A 77 -28.91 -35.12 19.92
CA ASP A 77 -28.04 -36.25 19.54
C ASP A 77 -27.96 -36.39 18.01
N LYS A 78 -29.08 -36.18 17.30
CA LYS A 78 -29.12 -36.25 15.83
C LYS A 78 -28.30 -35.12 15.20
N VAL A 79 -28.43 -33.91 15.72
CA VAL A 79 -27.66 -32.74 15.26
C VAL A 79 -26.17 -32.95 15.55
N TYR A 80 -25.82 -33.49 16.71
CA TYR A 80 -24.44 -33.80 17.07
C TYR A 80 -23.81 -34.82 16.11
N GLU A 81 -24.53 -35.89 15.77
CA GLU A 81 -24.06 -36.88 14.80
C GLU A 81 -23.92 -36.30 13.38
N VAL A 82 -24.84 -35.42 12.96
CA VAL A 82 -24.71 -34.69 11.69
C VAL A 82 -23.48 -33.79 11.70
N ALA A 83 -23.27 -33.02 12.78
CA ALA A 83 -22.12 -32.13 12.92
C ALA A 83 -20.79 -32.90 12.91
N LYS A 84 -20.76 -34.07 13.55
CA LYS A 84 -19.59 -34.95 13.65
C LYS A 84 -19.24 -35.65 12.34
N THR A 85 -20.19 -35.77 11.42
CA THR A 85 -19.98 -36.40 10.12
C THR A 85 -19.46 -35.37 9.10
N PRO A 86 -18.20 -35.48 8.64
CA PRO A 86 -17.64 -34.53 7.67
C PRO A 86 -18.48 -34.46 6.40
N SER A 87 -18.85 -33.25 5.99
CA SER A 87 -19.67 -33.02 4.78
C SER A 87 -19.47 -31.61 4.21
N GLY A 88 -19.82 -31.43 2.94
CA GLY A 88 -19.83 -30.12 2.28
C GLY A 88 -20.93 -29.20 2.83
N LYS A 89 -20.85 -27.89 2.54
CA LYS A 89 -21.80 -26.89 3.07
C LYS A 89 -23.26 -27.22 2.74
N GLU A 90 -23.55 -27.52 1.48
CA GLU A 90 -24.90 -27.77 1.00
C GLU A 90 -25.48 -29.06 1.59
N GLU A 91 -24.72 -30.16 1.50
CA GLU A 91 -25.10 -31.47 2.04
C GLU A 91 -25.39 -31.39 3.55
N ARG A 92 -24.53 -30.70 4.31
CA ARG A 92 -24.74 -30.48 5.74
C ARG A 92 -26.01 -29.69 6.02
N GLY A 93 -26.25 -28.63 5.26
CA GLY A 93 -27.44 -27.80 5.39
C GLY A 93 -28.74 -28.59 5.14
N GLU A 94 -28.73 -29.54 4.20
CA GLU A 94 -29.86 -30.44 3.96
C GLU A 94 -30.09 -31.40 5.13
N LYS A 95 -29.01 -31.98 5.69
CA LYS A 95 -29.10 -32.89 6.84
C LYS A 95 -29.66 -32.21 8.09
N PHE A 96 -29.23 -30.98 8.41
CA PHE A 96 -29.82 -30.24 9.53
C PHE A 96 -31.30 -29.92 9.30
N LYS A 97 -31.66 -29.44 8.10
CA LYS A 97 -33.08 -29.21 7.76
C LYS A 97 -33.94 -30.46 7.89
N ALA A 98 -33.41 -31.64 7.55
CA ALA A 98 -34.12 -32.90 7.67
C ALA A 98 -34.46 -33.23 9.14
N VAL A 99 -33.55 -32.96 10.09
CA VAL A 99 -33.78 -33.18 11.53
C VAL A 99 -34.89 -32.26 12.05
N LEU A 100 -34.88 -30.98 11.68
CA LEU A 100 -35.95 -30.05 12.06
C LEU A 100 -37.29 -30.45 11.43
N ALA A 101 -37.28 -30.85 10.16
CA ALA A 101 -38.49 -31.31 9.49
C ALA A 101 -39.08 -32.57 10.15
N GLU A 102 -38.24 -33.50 10.59
CA GLU A 102 -38.65 -34.68 11.35
C GLU A 102 -39.31 -34.32 12.68
N PHE A 103 -38.77 -33.33 13.41
CA PHE A 103 -39.37 -32.83 14.63
C PHE A 103 -40.75 -32.20 14.38
N LEU A 104 -40.85 -31.32 13.36
CA LEU A 104 -42.10 -30.66 13.02
C LEU A 104 -43.16 -31.63 12.46
N ALA A 105 -42.76 -32.75 11.87
CA ALA A 105 -43.66 -33.77 11.35
C ALA A 105 -44.62 -34.33 12.42
N GLN A 106 -44.23 -34.29 13.70
CA GLN A 106 -45.06 -34.74 14.82
C GLN A 106 -46.32 -33.88 15.04
N TYR A 107 -46.34 -32.66 14.49
CA TYR A 107 -47.42 -31.69 14.66
C TYR A 107 -48.25 -31.51 13.38
N VAL A 108 -47.92 -32.19 12.28
CA VAL A 108 -48.55 -31.97 10.96
C VAL A 108 -50.03 -32.34 10.92
N GLU A 109 -50.48 -33.23 11.81
CA GLU A 109 -51.90 -33.60 11.93
C GLU A 109 -52.74 -32.50 12.61
N ASP A 110 -52.13 -31.56 13.32
CA ASP A 110 -52.78 -30.44 14.00
C ASP A 110 -52.22 -29.10 13.50
N ALA A 111 -52.92 -28.48 12.55
CA ALA A 111 -52.48 -27.25 11.91
C ALA A 111 -52.35 -26.05 12.88
N GLU A 112 -53.22 -25.97 13.90
CA GLU A 112 -53.17 -24.87 14.88
C GLU A 112 -51.95 -25.03 15.80
N GLU A 113 -51.68 -26.25 16.27
CA GLU A 113 -50.48 -26.52 17.07
C GLU A 113 -49.19 -26.37 16.25
N LEU A 114 -49.17 -26.79 14.99
CA LEU A 114 -47.99 -26.61 14.12
C LEU A 114 -47.66 -25.12 13.93
N GLU A 115 -48.66 -24.27 13.70
CA GLU A 115 -48.46 -22.82 13.57
C GLU A 115 -47.93 -22.20 14.87
N ARG A 116 -48.42 -22.69 16.03
CA ARG A 116 -47.94 -22.28 17.36
C ARG A 116 -46.50 -22.70 17.63
N VAL A 117 -46.15 -23.95 17.31
CA VAL A 117 -44.84 -24.55 17.65
C VAL A 117 -43.72 -24.10 16.72
N THR A 118 -44.01 -23.92 15.43
CA THR A 118 -42.99 -23.68 14.40
C THR A 118 -42.05 -22.49 14.70
N PRO A 119 -42.52 -21.30 15.14
CA PRO A 119 -41.65 -20.18 15.45
C PRO A 119 -40.70 -20.48 16.62
N PHE A 120 -41.19 -21.12 17.68
CA PHE A 120 -40.38 -21.52 18.84
C PHE A 120 -39.38 -22.61 18.47
N ALA A 121 -39.83 -23.65 17.75
CA ALA A 121 -38.99 -24.76 17.34
C ALA A 121 -37.81 -24.29 16.48
N LYS A 122 -38.00 -23.35 15.56
CA LYS A 122 -36.90 -22.79 14.74
C LYS A 122 -35.84 -22.09 15.58
N VAL A 123 -36.25 -21.31 16.58
CA VAL A 123 -35.32 -20.59 17.48
C VAL A 123 -34.57 -21.60 18.35
N TYR A 124 -35.28 -22.49 19.03
CA TYR A 124 -34.65 -23.46 19.93
C TYR A 124 -33.80 -24.50 19.19
N TYR A 125 -34.18 -24.86 17.97
CA TYR A 125 -33.37 -25.75 17.13
C TYR A 125 -32.07 -25.07 16.70
N HIS A 126 -32.08 -23.77 16.41
CA HIS A 126 -30.86 -23.02 16.15
C HIS A 126 -29.91 -23.02 17.36
N ASP A 127 -30.46 -22.92 18.58
CA ASP A 127 -29.66 -23.08 19.81
C ASP A 127 -29.09 -24.50 19.98
N VAL A 128 -29.82 -25.54 19.56
CA VAL A 128 -29.32 -26.93 19.51
C VAL A 128 -28.15 -27.04 18.54
N GLU A 129 -28.29 -26.55 17.30
CA GLU A 129 -27.23 -26.54 16.29
C GLU A 129 -25.96 -25.88 16.83
N LYS A 130 -26.14 -24.70 17.46
CA LYS A 130 -25.06 -23.96 18.09
C LYS A 130 -24.36 -24.79 19.17
N GLU A 131 -25.10 -25.33 20.13
CA GLU A 131 -24.50 -26.05 21.26
C GLU A 131 -23.84 -27.35 20.80
N ALA A 132 -24.50 -28.15 19.95
CA ALA A 132 -23.97 -29.42 19.47
C ALA A 132 -22.65 -29.24 18.71
N MET A 133 -22.58 -28.27 17.80
CA MET A 133 -21.34 -27.97 17.06
C MET A 133 -20.23 -27.49 18.01
N ARG A 134 -20.55 -26.63 18.97
CA ARG A 134 -19.56 -26.10 19.93
C ARG A 134 -19.00 -27.21 20.81
N GLN A 135 -19.87 -28.08 21.34
CA GLN A 135 -19.44 -29.20 22.18
C GLN A 135 -18.61 -30.21 21.40
N MET A 136 -18.92 -30.46 20.12
CA MET A 136 -18.08 -31.27 19.24
C MET A 136 -16.68 -30.66 19.09
N ILE A 137 -16.59 -29.36 18.76
CA ILE A 137 -15.30 -28.68 18.57
C ILE A 137 -14.47 -28.67 19.86
N ILE A 138 -15.09 -28.43 21.01
CA ILE A 138 -14.39 -28.36 22.30
C ILE A 138 -13.92 -29.73 22.78
N ASN A 139 -14.79 -30.74 22.71
CA ASN A 139 -14.54 -32.05 23.31
C ASN A 139 -13.82 -33.01 22.36
N ASP A 140 -14.26 -33.08 21.11
CA ASP A 140 -13.76 -34.04 20.13
C ASP A 140 -12.61 -33.47 19.30
N LYS A 141 -12.43 -32.14 19.29
CA LYS A 141 -11.41 -31.42 18.49
C LYS A 141 -11.52 -31.71 16.99
N ILE A 142 -12.74 -31.96 16.53
CA ILE A 142 -13.10 -32.18 15.13
C ILE A 142 -14.02 -31.04 14.70
N ARG A 143 -13.91 -30.63 13.43
CA ARG A 143 -14.73 -29.58 12.82
C ARG A 143 -15.74 -30.17 11.84
N LEU A 144 -16.68 -29.33 11.38
CA LEU A 144 -17.79 -29.73 10.49
C LEU A 144 -17.35 -30.35 9.15
N ASP A 145 -16.14 -30.03 8.69
CA ASP A 145 -15.52 -30.57 7.47
C ASP A 145 -14.47 -31.65 7.76
N GLY A 146 -14.37 -32.11 9.02
CA GLY A 146 -13.45 -33.16 9.45
C GLY A 146 -12.03 -32.68 9.78
N ARG A 147 -11.72 -31.39 9.63
CA ARG A 147 -10.41 -30.84 10.01
C ARG A 147 -10.23 -30.78 11.53
N ASP A 148 -8.97 -30.77 11.95
CA ASP A 148 -8.61 -30.32 13.29
C ASP A 148 -8.68 -28.77 13.40
N PRO A 149 -8.53 -28.20 14.61
CA PRO A 149 -8.61 -26.76 14.84
C PRO A 149 -7.54 -25.92 14.15
N GLU A 150 -6.40 -26.47 13.76
CA GLU A 150 -5.24 -25.73 13.24
C GLU A 150 -5.12 -25.84 11.71
N THR A 151 -5.61 -26.92 11.12
CA THR A 151 -5.50 -27.21 9.68
C THR A 151 -6.25 -26.20 8.80
N ILE A 152 -5.55 -25.69 7.80
CA ILE A 152 -6.07 -24.77 6.77
C ILE A 152 -6.63 -25.60 5.60
N ARG A 153 -7.70 -25.12 4.96
CA ARG A 153 -8.28 -25.79 3.79
C ARG A 153 -7.31 -25.83 2.61
N PRO A 154 -7.48 -26.78 1.66
CA PRO A 154 -6.68 -26.81 0.45
C PRO A 154 -6.69 -25.46 -0.28
N ILE A 155 -5.50 -25.01 -0.70
CA ILE A 155 -5.30 -23.76 -1.43
C ILE A 155 -4.88 -24.08 -2.86
N TRP A 156 -5.51 -23.41 -3.81
CA TRP A 156 -5.11 -23.38 -5.21
C TRP A 156 -5.15 -21.95 -5.70
N SER A 157 -4.13 -21.54 -6.46
CA SER A 157 -4.05 -20.21 -7.04
C SER A 157 -3.35 -20.21 -8.38
N GLU A 158 -3.74 -19.26 -9.22
CA GLU A 158 -3.19 -19.04 -10.55
C GLU A 158 -3.17 -17.53 -10.86
N ILE A 159 -2.14 -17.08 -11.55
CA ILE A 159 -2.00 -15.69 -12.05
C ILE A 159 -2.32 -15.62 -13.55
N ASP A 160 -2.51 -14.41 -14.07
CA ASP A 160 -2.79 -14.18 -15.50
C ASP A 160 -4.08 -14.88 -16.01
N TYR A 161 -5.05 -15.09 -15.10
CA TYR A 161 -6.30 -15.76 -15.41
C TYR A 161 -7.22 -14.94 -16.34
N LEU A 162 -7.06 -13.60 -16.37
CA LEU A 162 -7.83 -12.70 -17.22
C LEU A 162 -6.93 -12.07 -18.31
N PRO A 163 -7.09 -12.46 -19.59
CA PRO A 163 -6.20 -12.02 -20.68
C PRO A 163 -6.12 -10.50 -20.88
N GLY A 164 -7.19 -9.77 -20.57
CA GLY A 164 -7.26 -8.32 -20.79
C GLY A 164 -6.81 -7.47 -19.59
N ALA A 165 -6.62 -8.06 -18.40
CA ALA A 165 -6.29 -7.30 -17.20
C ALA A 165 -4.80 -6.91 -17.19
N HIS A 166 -4.45 -5.78 -16.56
CA HIS A 166 -3.03 -5.40 -16.40
C HIS A 166 -2.32 -6.37 -15.45
N GLY A 167 -3.03 -6.89 -14.45
CA GLY A 167 -2.68 -8.10 -13.71
C GLY A 167 -3.94 -8.80 -13.23
N SER A 168 -3.87 -10.10 -12.99
CA SER A 168 -5.01 -10.87 -12.47
C SER A 168 -4.56 -12.10 -11.72
N ALA A 169 -5.39 -12.55 -10.79
CA ALA A 169 -5.21 -13.81 -10.11
C ALA A 169 -6.55 -14.41 -9.71
N ILE A 170 -6.61 -15.73 -9.67
CA ILE A 170 -7.67 -16.48 -9.00
C ILE A 170 -7.05 -17.17 -7.79
N PHE A 171 -7.70 -17.01 -6.63
CA PHE A 171 -7.30 -17.66 -5.39
C PHE A 171 -8.48 -18.43 -4.83
N THR A 172 -8.28 -19.71 -4.55
CA THR A 172 -9.28 -20.60 -3.98
C THR A 172 -8.74 -21.22 -2.70
N ARG A 173 -9.51 -21.15 -1.62
CA ARG A 173 -9.22 -21.83 -0.34
C ARG A 173 -10.46 -22.57 0.13
N GLY A 174 -10.45 -23.89 -0.03
CA GLY A 174 -11.65 -24.71 0.07
C GLY A 174 -12.75 -24.18 -0.85
N GLU A 175 -13.96 -23.99 -0.32
CA GLU A 175 -15.13 -23.44 -1.04
C GLU A 175 -15.18 -21.90 -0.93
N THR A 176 -14.05 -21.21 -1.04
CA THR A 176 -13.97 -19.73 -1.03
C THR A 176 -13.04 -19.27 -2.14
N GLN A 177 -13.59 -18.57 -3.12
CA GLN A 177 -12.88 -18.22 -4.34
C GLN A 177 -12.99 -16.72 -4.65
N SER A 178 -11.84 -16.11 -4.95
CA SER A 178 -11.69 -14.71 -5.29
C SER A 178 -11.03 -14.60 -6.65
N LEU A 179 -11.72 -14.01 -7.63
CA LEU A 179 -11.15 -13.62 -8.91
C LEU A 179 -10.83 -12.13 -8.85
N THR A 180 -9.55 -11.80 -8.92
CA THR A 180 -9.07 -10.43 -8.71
C THR A 180 -8.37 -9.91 -9.95
N ALA A 181 -8.71 -8.68 -10.34
CA ALA A 181 -8.10 -7.95 -11.44
C ALA A 181 -7.46 -6.65 -10.93
N VAL A 182 -6.27 -6.35 -11.45
CA VAL A 182 -5.55 -5.09 -11.25
C VAL A 182 -5.63 -4.27 -12.52
N THR A 183 -6.02 -3.01 -12.37
CA THR A 183 -5.97 -2.00 -13.43
C THR A 183 -5.05 -0.87 -13.00
N LEU A 184 -4.00 -0.66 -13.79
CA LEU A 184 -3.08 0.47 -13.68
C LEU A 184 -3.59 1.68 -14.48
N GLY A 185 -3.57 2.85 -13.85
CA GLY A 185 -3.95 4.13 -14.43
C GLY A 185 -2.92 5.23 -14.11
N SER A 186 -3.15 6.40 -14.69
CA SER A 186 -2.39 7.63 -14.47
C SER A 186 -2.82 8.35 -13.19
N VAL A 187 -2.15 9.44 -12.82
CA VAL A 187 -2.56 10.29 -11.69
C VAL A 187 -3.99 10.83 -11.85
N LYS A 188 -4.47 11.02 -13.08
CA LYS A 188 -5.84 11.50 -13.36
C LYS A 188 -6.93 10.46 -13.05
N ASP A 189 -6.54 9.20 -12.94
CA ASP A 189 -7.45 8.09 -12.63
C ASP A 189 -7.56 7.86 -11.11
N ALA A 190 -6.91 8.71 -10.29
CA ALA A 190 -6.99 8.66 -8.84
C ALA A 190 -8.43 8.89 -8.35
N ASN A 191 -8.77 8.22 -7.25
CA ASN A 191 -10.08 8.34 -6.63
C ASN A 191 -10.11 9.59 -5.75
N MET A 192 -10.78 10.65 -6.19
CA MET A 192 -10.92 11.88 -5.41
C MET A 192 -11.88 11.66 -4.24
N VAL A 193 -11.34 11.70 -3.01
CA VAL A 193 -12.11 11.58 -1.78
C VAL A 193 -12.45 12.97 -1.29
N ASP A 194 -13.70 13.39 -1.46
CA ASP A 194 -14.22 14.66 -0.95
C ASP A 194 -15.14 14.41 0.26
N SER A 195 -14.60 14.63 1.45
CA SER A 195 -15.28 14.43 2.72
C SER A 195 -15.27 15.69 3.57
N VAL A 196 -16.12 15.75 4.59
CA VAL A 196 -16.36 16.98 5.39
C VAL A 196 -15.07 17.58 5.95
N MET A 197 -14.11 16.74 6.36
CA MET A 197 -12.86 17.16 7.01
C MET A 197 -11.61 16.88 6.17
N VAL A 198 -11.73 16.12 5.08
CA VAL A 198 -10.57 15.63 4.31
C VAL A 198 -10.89 15.67 2.82
N ASN A 199 -9.94 16.21 2.05
CA ASN A 199 -9.98 16.20 0.59
C ASN A 199 -8.60 15.75 0.09
N TYR A 200 -8.54 14.62 -0.60
CA TYR A 200 -7.30 14.07 -1.15
C TYR A 200 -7.59 13.10 -2.31
N ASP A 201 -6.57 12.85 -3.12
CA ASP A 201 -6.62 11.87 -4.21
C ASP A 201 -6.01 10.54 -3.75
N GLU A 202 -6.83 9.49 -3.76
CA GLU A 202 -6.44 8.14 -3.39
C GLU A 202 -5.90 7.39 -4.63
N ARG A 203 -4.60 7.06 -4.60
CA ARG A 203 -3.90 6.38 -5.71
C ARG A 203 -3.91 4.86 -5.62
N PHE A 204 -4.35 4.29 -4.50
CA PHE A 204 -4.50 2.85 -4.31
C PHE A 204 -5.84 2.56 -3.69
N PHE A 205 -6.72 1.87 -4.43
CA PHE A 205 -8.06 1.58 -3.95
C PHE A 205 -8.56 0.20 -4.41
N LEU A 206 -9.38 -0.41 -3.55
CA LEU A 206 -9.89 -1.78 -3.76
C LEU A 206 -11.41 -1.78 -3.75
N HIS A 207 -11.99 -2.31 -4.83
CA HIS A 207 -13.41 -2.63 -4.91
C HIS A 207 -13.61 -4.12 -4.68
N TYR A 208 -14.53 -4.44 -3.79
CA TYR A 208 -14.89 -5.80 -3.45
C TYR A 208 -16.36 -6.02 -3.82
N ASN A 209 -16.63 -7.07 -4.59
CA ASN A 209 -17.96 -7.44 -5.06
C ASN A 209 -18.32 -8.83 -4.53
N PHE A 210 -19.52 -8.96 -3.99
CA PHE A 210 -20.07 -10.20 -3.43
C PHE A 210 -21.39 -10.54 -4.12
N PRO A 211 -21.33 -11.09 -5.34
CA PRO A 211 -22.53 -11.41 -6.09
C PRO A 211 -23.33 -12.52 -5.39
N PRO A 212 -24.69 -12.51 -5.47
CA PRO A 212 -25.53 -13.48 -4.76
C PRO A 212 -25.25 -14.96 -5.08
N PHE A 213 -24.79 -15.24 -6.31
CA PHE A 213 -24.46 -16.61 -6.72
C PHE A 213 -23.29 -17.19 -5.94
N SER A 214 -22.42 -16.35 -5.34
CA SER A 214 -21.27 -16.81 -4.55
C SER A 214 -21.67 -17.63 -3.33
N THR A 215 -22.91 -17.49 -2.85
CA THR A 215 -23.50 -18.27 -1.77
C THR A 215 -24.64 -19.18 -2.25
N GLY A 216 -24.79 -19.37 -3.56
CA GLY A 216 -25.88 -20.16 -4.16
C GLY A 216 -27.25 -19.48 -4.14
N GLU A 217 -27.31 -18.16 -3.95
CA GLU A 217 -28.57 -17.43 -3.85
C GLU A 217 -28.89 -16.62 -5.11
N ALA A 218 -30.18 -16.46 -5.42
CA ALA A 218 -30.65 -15.60 -6.51
C ALA A 218 -31.29 -14.32 -5.93
N ARG A 219 -30.62 -13.17 -6.07
CA ARG A 219 -31.12 -11.85 -5.62
C ARG A 219 -30.82 -10.75 -6.64
N PRO A 220 -31.64 -9.69 -6.74
CA PRO A 220 -31.35 -8.56 -7.63
C PRO A 220 -30.10 -7.78 -7.21
N LEU A 221 -29.25 -7.39 -8.17
CA LEU A 221 -28.09 -6.52 -7.93
C LEU A 221 -28.57 -5.08 -7.72
N ARG A 222 -28.36 -4.52 -6.52
CA ARG A 222 -28.82 -3.16 -6.12
C ARG A 222 -27.67 -2.22 -5.73
N GLY A 223 -26.44 -2.52 -6.16
CA GLY A 223 -25.21 -1.80 -5.81
C GLY A 223 -24.46 -2.44 -4.65
N THR A 224 -23.31 -1.86 -4.29
CA THR A 224 -22.43 -2.36 -3.22
C THR A 224 -23.03 -2.09 -1.83
N SER A 225 -23.12 -3.14 -1.03
CA SER A 225 -23.56 -3.10 0.36
C SER A 225 -22.48 -2.54 1.30
N ARG A 226 -22.87 -2.16 2.52
CA ARG A 226 -21.92 -1.73 3.57
C ARG A 226 -20.87 -2.79 3.89
N ARG A 227 -21.26 -4.08 3.85
CA ARG A 227 -20.34 -5.19 4.11
C ARG A 227 -19.28 -5.32 3.03
N GLU A 228 -19.67 -5.19 1.77
CA GLU A 228 -18.74 -5.21 0.64
C GLU A 228 -17.72 -4.06 0.73
N VAL A 229 -18.19 -2.85 1.05
CA VAL A 229 -17.30 -1.71 1.28
C VAL A 229 -16.35 -1.97 2.46
N GLY A 230 -16.85 -2.51 3.57
CA GLY A 230 -16.04 -2.83 4.75
C GLY A 230 -14.97 -3.91 4.48
N HIS A 231 -15.33 -4.98 3.76
CA HIS A 231 -14.39 -6.02 3.34
C HIS A 231 -13.34 -5.47 2.36
N GLY A 232 -13.76 -4.63 1.41
CA GLY A 232 -12.86 -3.98 0.46
C GLY A 232 -11.84 -3.09 1.17
N ASN A 233 -12.30 -2.27 2.12
CA ASN A 233 -11.45 -1.40 2.92
C ASN A 233 -10.47 -2.18 3.82
N LEU A 234 -10.90 -3.29 4.43
CA LEU A 234 -9.99 -4.16 5.19
C LEU A 234 -8.86 -4.72 4.29
N ALA A 235 -9.22 -5.22 3.10
CA ALA A 235 -8.24 -5.75 2.17
C ALA A 235 -7.33 -4.64 1.59
N GLN A 236 -7.87 -3.44 1.36
CA GLN A 236 -7.09 -2.29 0.92
C GLN A 236 -6.04 -1.90 1.96
N ARG A 237 -6.43 -1.74 3.24
CA ARG A 237 -5.51 -1.43 4.34
C ARG A 237 -4.41 -2.47 4.50
N ALA A 238 -4.75 -3.75 4.32
CA ALA A 238 -3.78 -4.84 4.39
C ALA A 238 -2.66 -4.73 3.34
N LEU A 239 -2.95 -4.16 2.18
CA LEU A 239 -2.05 -4.08 1.02
C LEU A 239 -1.41 -2.71 0.84
N ALA A 240 -2.05 -1.63 1.27
CA ALA A 240 -1.66 -0.25 0.97
C ALA A 240 -0.22 0.07 1.39
N ASN A 241 0.19 -0.35 2.60
CA ASN A 241 1.54 -0.12 3.10
C ASN A 241 2.63 -0.93 2.37
N MET A 242 2.26 -1.89 1.52
CA MET A 242 3.20 -2.65 0.70
C MET A 242 3.40 -2.07 -0.69
N ILE A 243 2.68 -1.00 -1.05
CA ILE A 243 2.92 -0.26 -2.29
C ILE A 243 4.04 0.75 -2.05
N PRO A 244 5.15 0.72 -2.81
CA PRO A 244 6.23 1.69 -2.66
C PRO A 244 5.76 3.13 -2.95
N GLU A 245 6.35 4.12 -2.27
CA GLU A 245 6.01 5.53 -2.46
C GLU A 245 6.35 6.02 -3.88
N GLU A 246 7.44 5.49 -4.46
CA GLU A 246 7.91 5.76 -5.82
C GLU A 246 7.04 5.14 -6.92
N ASN A 247 6.01 4.36 -6.58
CA ASN A 247 5.10 3.77 -7.54
C ASN A 247 4.43 4.87 -8.41
N PRO A 248 4.62 4.85 -9.74
CA PRO A 248 4.05 5.87 -10.62
C PRO A 248 2.57 5.63 -10.91
N TYR A 249 2.05 4.42 -10.67
CA TYR A 249 0.70 4.03 -11.07
C TYR A 249 -0.36 4.42 -10.04
N THR A 250 -1.51 4.89 -10.52
CA THR A 250 -2.76 4.71 -9.78
C THR A 250 -3.18 3.25 -9.94
N ILE A 251 -3.51 2.58 -8.84
CA ILE A 251 -3.81 1.16 -8.81
C ILE A 251 -5.24 0.97 -8.34
N ARG A 252 -6.04 0.34 -9.19
CA ARG A 252 -7.38 -0.14 -8.86
C ARG A 252 -7.39 -1.65 -8.82
N ILE A 253 -7.79 -2.20 -7.68
CA ILE A 253 -8.05 -3.63 -7.52
C ILE A 253 -9.56 -3.86 -7.56
N VAL A 254 -10.01 -4.87 -8.31
CA VAL A 254 -11.39 -5.37 -8.24
C VAL A 254 -11.34 -6.83 -7.87
N SER A 255 -12.01 -7.19 -6.79
CA SER A 255 -12.14 -8.56 -6.32
C SER A 255 -13.59 -9.01 -6.47
N ASP A 256 -13.83 -9.98 -7.34
CA ASP A 256 -15.12 -10.63 -7.54
C ASP A 256 -15.12 -11.99 -6.83
N ILE A 257 -15.98 -12.13 -5.83
CA ILE A 257 -16.11 -13.39 -5.10
C ILE A 257 -16.99 -14.36 -5.89
N LEU A 258 -16.41 -15.49 -6.27
CA LEU A 258 -17.10 -16.50 -7.09
C LEU A 258 -17.75 -17.59 -6.22
N GLU A 259 -17.15 -17.89 -5.06
CA GLU A 259 -17.68 -18.84 -4.07
C GLU A 259 -17.36 -18.35 -2.65
N SER A 260 -18.26 -18.63 -1.69
CA SER A 260 -18.06 -18.26 -0.28
C SER A 260 -18.61 -19.27 0.73
N ASN A 261 -17.69 -19.94 1.40
CA ASN A 261 -17.90 -20.71 2.62
C ASN A 261 -16.80 -20.41 3.66
N GLY A 262 -16.52 -19.14 3.86
CA GLY A 262 -15.49 -18.67 4.78
C GLY A 262 -15.11 -17.23 4.46
N SER A 263 -13.96 -16.81 4.95
CA SER A 263 -13.53 -15.42 4.79
C SER A 263 -13.02 -15.11 3.39
N SER A 264 -13.93 -14.58 2.57
CA SER A 264 -13.66 -14.07 1.23
C SER A 264 -12.89 -12.74 1.23
N SER A 265 -12.93 -11.96 2.32
CA SER A 265 -12.09 -10.77 2.49
C SER A 265 -10.61 -11.15 2.59
N MET A 266 -10.28 -12.23 3.29
CA MET A 266 -8.90 -12.73 3.37
C MET A 266 -8.46 -13.39 2.05
N ALA A 267 -9.37 -14.06 1.35
CA ALA A 267 -9.11 -14.54 -0.01
C ALA A 267 -8.81 -13.37 -0.97
N THR A 268 -9.50 -12.23 -0.81
CA THR A 268 -9.24 -11.01 -1.59
C THR A 268 -7.85 -10.45 -1.35
N VAL A 269 -7.35 -10.44 -0.10
CA VAL A 269 -5.98 -10.02 0.19
C VAL A 269 -4.96 -10.90 -0.54
N CYS A 270 -5.15 -12.23 -0.45
CA CYS A 270 -4.26 -13.19 -1.09
C CYS A 270 -4.27 -13.06 -2.63
N ALA A 271 -5.46 -12.98 -3.23
CA ALA A 271 -5.64 -12.76 -4.67
C ALA A 271 -5.11 -11.38 -5.11
N GLY A 272 -5.30 -10.35 -4.29
CA GLY A 272 -4.79 -9.00 -4.51
C GLY A 272 -3.28 -8.96 -4.56
N THR A 273 -2.60 -9.61 -3.60
CA THR A 273 -1.14 -9.79 -3.61
C THR A 273 -0.66 -10.44 -4.92
N LEU A 274 -1.24 -11.58 -5.29
CA LEU A 274 -0.89 -12.29 -6.53
C LEU A 274 -1.14 -11.42 -7.78
N ALA A 275 -2.27 -10.74 -7.85
CA ALA A 275 -2.64 -9.92 -9.00
C ALA A 275 -1.75 -8.66 -9.12
N LEU A 276 -1.30 -8.07 -8.00
CA LEU A 276 -0.33 -6.97 -7.99
C LEU A 276 1.03 -7.42 -8.52
N MET A 277 1.49 -8.58 -8.07
CA MET A 277 2.75 -9.18 -8.55
C MET A 277 2.67 -9.54 -10.04
N ASP A 278 1.55 -10.10 -10.49
CA ASP A 278 1.28 -10.37 -11.92
C ASP A 278 1.17 -9.09 -12.76
N ALA A 279 0.72 -7.98 -12.17
CA ALA A 279 0.67 -6.67 -12.84
C ALA A 279 2.05 -6.03 -13.02
N GLY A 280 3.11 -6.58 -12.41
CA GLY A 280 4.45 -5.99 -12.41
C GLY A 280 4.62 -4.85 -11.39
N ILE A 281 3.71 -4.73 -10.42
CA ILE A 281 3.85 -3.77 -9.32
C ILE A 281 4.87 -4.34 -8.33
N GLN A 282 5.94 -3.58 -8.11
CA GLN A 282 7.04 -3.95 -7.23
C GLN A 282 6.65 -3.78 -5.76
N ILE A 283 5.67 -4.54 -5.28
CA ILE A 283 5.26 -4.51 -3.88
C ILE A 283 6.45 -4.86 -2.98
N THR A 284 6.58 -4.19 -1.83
CA THR A 284 7.71 -4.39 -0.92
C THR A 284 7.81 -5.84 -0.46
N LYS A 285 6.68 -6.42 -0.05
CA LYS A 285 6.55 -7.83 0.33
C LYS A 285 5.14 -8.36 0.05
N PRO A 286 4.99 -9.67 -0.22
CA PRO A 286 3.69 -10.29 -0.35
C PRO A 286 2.93 -10.34 0.99
N VAL A 287 1.62 -10.14 0.92
CA VAL A 287 0.72 -10.19 2.09
C VAL A 287 -0.23 -11.37 1.96
N SER A 288 -0.42 -12.10 3.07
CA SER A 288 -1.44 -13.14 3.19
C SER A 288 -2.45 -12.79 4.27
N GLY A 289 -3.60 -13.46 4.26
CA GLY A 289 -4.67 -13.23 5.22
C GLY A 289 -5.33 -14.52 5.69
N ILE A 290 -5.65 -14.59 6.99
CA ILE A 290 -6.37 -15.71 7.59
C ILE A 290 -7.55 -15.21 8.44
N ALA A 291 -8.63 -15.99 8.45
CA ALA A 291 -9.73 -15.78 9.36
C ALA A 291 -9.74 -16.88 10.39
N MET A 292 -9.99 -16.49 11.62
CA MET A 292 -9.79 -17.28 12.80
C MET A 292 -11.03 -17.19 13.68
N GLY A 293 -11.34 -18.28 14.37
CA GLY A 293 -12.48 -18.40 15.24
C GLY A 293 -12.08 -18.75 16.66
N LEU A 294 -13.00 -18.52 17.59
CA LEU A 294 -12.92 -19.03 18.94
C LEU A 294 -14.25 -19.64 19.34
N VAL A 295 -14.18 -20.79 20.00
CA VAL A 295 -15.32 -21.39 20.70
C VAL A 295 -14.93 -21.63 22.15
N THR A 296 -15.76 -21.16 23.08
CA THR A 296 -15.55 -21.22 24.52
C THR A 296 -16.75 -21.85 25.21
N ASP A 297 -16.50 -22.74 26.17
CA ASP A 297 -17.51 -23.22 27.11
C ASP A 297 -17.42 -22.39 28.39
N VAL A 298 -18.43 -21.56 28.63
CA VAL A 298 -18.49 -20.67 29.81
C VAL A 298 -18.60 -21.46 31.12
N LYS A 299 -19.19 -22.67 31.09
CA LYS A 299 -19.38 -23.51 32.30
C LYS A 299 -18.07 -24.17 32.70
N THR A 300 -17.28 -24.64 31.73
CA THR A 300 -16.03 -25.37 32.02
C THR A 300 -14.77 -24.52 31.88
N GLY A 301 -14.87 -23.33 31.29
CA GLY A 301 -13.73 -22.47 30.94
C GLY A 301 -12.84 -23.04 29.82
N LYS A 302 -13.28 -24.08 29.12
CA LYS A 302 -12.52 -24.68 28.01
C LYS A 302 -12.70 -23.83 26.76
N PHE A 303 -11.67 -23.75 25.93
CA PHE A 303 -11.75 -23.05 24.65
C PHE A 303 -10.99 -23.79 23.54
N THR A 304 -11.32 -23.44 22.31
CA THR A 304 -10.65 -23.92 21.09
C THR A 304 -10.54 -22.77 20.10
N VAL A 305 -9.33 -22.48 19.65
CA VAL A 305 -9.06 -21.54 18.55
C VAL A 305 -9.12 -22.30 17.24
N LEU A 306 -9.78 -21.74 16.24
CA LEU A 306 -9.99 -22.33 14.92
C LEU A 306 -9.23 -21.52 13.85
N SER A 307 -8.41 -22.19 13.06
CA SER A 307 -7.75 -21.65 11.87
C SER A 307 -8.64 -21.79 10.64
N ASP A 308 -8.71 -20.74 9.82
CA ASP A 308 -9.45 -20.76 8.54
C ASP A 308 -10.89 -21.24 8.70
N ILE A 309 -11.69 -20.42 9.40
CA ILE A 309 -13.07 -20.71 9.74
C ILE A 309 -14.01 -20.79 8.52
N LEU A 310 -14.98 -21.69 8.63
CA LEU A 310 -16.14 -21.79 7.75
C LEU A 310 -17.19 -20.74 8.09
N GLY A 311 -18.15 -20.51 7.18
CA GLY A 311 -19.26 -19.59 7.45
C GLY A 311 -20.11 -19.99 8.67
N ASP A 312 -20.34 -21.30 8.85
CA ASP A 312 -21.10 -21.83 9.99
C ASP A 312 -20.37 -21.61 11.32
N GLU A 313 -19.04 -21.75 11.30
CA GLU A 313 -18.18 -21.59 12.48
C GLU A 313 -18.05 -20.12 12.91
N ASP A 314 -18.08 -19.18 11.96
CA ASP A 314 -18.21 -17.74 12.25
C ASP A 314 -19.56 -17.44 12.92
N HIS A 315 -20.66 -17.89 12.30
CA HIS A 315 -22.02 -17.61 12.78
C HIS A 315 -22.27 -18.11 14.21
N LEU A 316 -21.69 -19.26 14.56
CA LEU A 316 -21.93 -19.95 15.82
C LEU A 316 -20.78 -19.79 16.84
N GLY A 317 -19.65 -19.23 16.41
CA GLY A 317 -18.47 -18.94 17.22
C GLY A 317 -18.63 -17.73 18.14
N ASP A 318 -17.71 -17.60 19.09
CA ASP A 318 -17.68 -16.52 20.10
C ASP A 318 -16.85 -15.32 19.70
N MET A 319 -15.89 -15.53 18.81
CA MET A 319 -15.05 -14.49 18.25
C MET A 319 -14.71 -14.88 16.83
N ASP A 320 -14.81 -13.91 15.93
CA ASP A 320 -14.29 -14.01 14.59
C ASP A 320 -13.26 -12.90 14.38
N PHE A 321 -12.02 -13.30 14.09
CA PHE A 321 -10.96 -12.32 13.85
C PHE A 321 -10.17 -12.64 12.60
N LYS A 322 -9.83 -11.59 11.88
CA LYS A 322 -9.16 -11.61 10.58
C LYS A 322 -7.83 -10.90 10.77
N VAL A 323 -6.76 -11.56 10.36
CA VAL A 323 -5.41 -11.01 10.46
C VAL A 323 -4.72 -11.16 9.13
N THR A 324 -4.08 -10.09 8.70
CA THR A 324 -3.30 -10.01 7.47
C THR A 324 -1.89 -9.58 7.80
N GLY A 325 -0.93 -10.01 6.99
CA GLY A 325 0.46 -9.66 7.24
C GLY A 325 1.44 -10.26 6.25
N THR A 326 2.66 -9.76 6.34
CA THR A 326 3.86 -10.28 5.67
C THR A 326 4.51 -11.35 6.56
N GLU A 327 5.70 -11.81 6.19
CA GLU A 327 6.52 -12.66 7.03
C GLU A 327 7.03 -11.93 8.30
N ASP A 328 7.19 -10.60 8.24
CA ASP A 328 7.73 -9.79 9.34
C ASP A 328 6.68 -9.41 10.38
N GLY A 329 5.41 -9.26 9.97
CA GLY A 329 4.38 -8.81 10.90
C GLY A 329 3.01 -8.56 10.30
N ILE A 330 2.11 -8.02 11.12
CA ILE A 330 0.72 -7.73 10.83
C ILE A 330 0.62 -6.41 10.06
N THR A 331 -0.16 -6.39 8.99
CA THR A 331 -0.46 -5.18 8.18
C THR A 331 -1.86 -4.64 8.40
N ALA A 332 -2.84 -5.52 8.67
CA ALA A 332 -4.17 -5.13 9.09
C ALA A 332 -4.83 -6.22 9.93
N CYS A 333 -5.75 -5.81 10.80
CA CYS A 333 -6.59 -6.74 11.54
C CYS A 333 -8.02 -6.22 11.68
N GLN A 334 -8.94 -7.16 11.85
CA GLN A 334 -10.31 -6.91 12.27
C GLN A 334 -10.73 -8.01 13.24
N MET A 335 -11.27 -7.66 14.41
CA MET A 335 -11.72 -8.61 15.41
C MET A 335 -13.13 -8.22 15.85
N ASP A 336 -14.05 -9.18 15.83
CA ASP A 336 -15.41 -9.05 16.31
C ASP A 336 -15.63 -10.08 17.43
N ILE A 337 -15.90 -9.61 18.65
CA ILE A 337 -16.01 -10.45 19.86
C ILE A 337 -17.47 -10.44 20.31
N LYS A 338 -18.09 -11.63 20.32
CA LYS A 338 -19.51 -11.84 20.63
C LYS A 338 -19.74 -12.24 22.10
N ILE A 339 -18.67 -12.53 22.85
CA ILE A 339 -18.72 -12.91 24.27
C ILE A 339 -18.00 -11.90 25.17
N GLN A 340 -18.36 -11.90 26.44
CA GLN A 340 -17.66 -11.13 27.46
C GLN A 340 -16.51 -11.95 28.06
N GLY A 341 -15.44 -11.26 28.46
CA GLY A 341 -14.41 -11.85 29.33
C GLY A 341 -13.36 -12.67 28.60
N LEU A 342 -13.07 -12.39 27.34
CA LEU A 342 -11.93 -12.97 26.64
C LEU A 342 -10.63 -12.53 27.31
N SER A 343 -9.85 -13.47 27.84
CA SER A 343 -8.57 -13.15 28.46
C SER A 343 -7.50 -12.84 27.42
N MET A 344 -6.51 -12.04 27.81
CA MET A 344 -5.37 -11.69 26.94
C MET A 344 -4.57 -12.94 26.53
N ASP A 345 -4.44 -13.93 27.42
CA ASP A 345 -3.77 -15.20 27.12
C ASP A 345 -4.45 -15.98 25.98
N ILE A 346 -5.78 -15.92 25.88
CA ILE A 346 -6.52 -16.57 24.78
C ILE A 346 -6.26 -15.81 23.48
N MET A 347 -6.26 -14.48 23.54
CA MET A 347 -5.98 -13.62 22.39
C MET A 347 -4.56 -13.83 21.87
N GLU A 348 -3.57 -13.97 22.75
CA GLU A 348 -2.19 -14.28 22.39
C GLU A 348 -2.08 -15.61 21.66
N LYS A 349 -2.65 -16.67 22.22
CA LYS A 349 -2.68 -17.99 21.55
C LYS A 349 -3.34 -17.90 20.18
N ALA A 350 -4.43 -17.15 20.08
CA ALA A 350 -5.14 -16.96 18.83
C ALA A 350 -4.28 -16.25 17.78
N LEU A 351 -3.59 -15.17 18.16
CA LEU A 351 -2.69 -14.43 17.27
C LEU A 351 -1.49 -15.27 16.82
N LEU A 352 -0.90 -16.06 17.71
CA LEU A 352 0.22 -16.95 17.37
C LEU A 352 -0.22 -18.05 16.39
N GLN A 353 -1.39 -18.67 16.62
CA GLN A 353 -1.95 -19.63 15.67
C GLN A 353 -2.28 -18.96 14.33
N ALA A 354 -2.79 -17.73 14.35
CA ALA A 354 -3.04 -16.95 13.15
C ALA A 354 -1.75 -16.67 12.38
N ARG A 355 -0.65 -16.32 13.06
CA ARG A 355 0.68 -16.12 12.45
C ARG A 355 1.11 -17.36 11.68
N ASN A 356 1.09 -18.52 12.31
CA ASN A 356 1.45 -19.79 11.66
C ASN A 356 0.60 -20.03 10.42
N GLY A 357 -0.70 -19.75 10.52
CA GLY A 357 -1.61 -19.91 9.39
C GLY A 357 -1.38 -18.90 8.26
N ARG A 358 -1.08 -17.64 8.56
CA ARG A 358 -0.67 -16.63 7.55
C ARG A 358 0.57 -17.09 6.81
N LEU A 359 1.62 -17.50 7.53
CA LEU A 359 2.87 -17.95 6.92
C LEU A 359 2.66 -19.16 6.01
N HIS A 360 1.85 -20.13 6.42
CA HIS A 360 1.49 -21.26 5.56
C HIS A 360 0.78 -20.82 4.27
N ILE A 361 -0.15 -19.87 4.35
CA ILE A 361 -0.84 -19.33 3.17
C ILE A 361 0.15 -18.56 2.29
N LEU A 362 1.04 -17.77 2.90
CA LEU A 362 2.06 -17.00 2.19
C LEU A 362 3.00 -17.90 1.39
N ASP A 363 3.41 -19.04 1.96
CA ASP A 363 4.21 -20.04 1.25
C ASP A 363 3.47 -20.57 0.00
N LYS A 364 2.16 -20.78 0.09
CA LYS A 364 1.33 -21.17 -1.06
C LYS A 364 1.22 -20.09 -2.14
N LEU A 365 1.22 -18.81 -1.75
CA LEU A 365 1.28 -17.71 -2.72
C LEU A 365 2.65 -17.70 -3.43
N ASN A 366 3.73 -17.87 -2.67
CA ASN A 366 5.10 -17.91 -3.20
C ASN A 366 5.33 -19.10 -4.16
N GLU A 367 4.65 -20.23 -3.94
CA GLU A 367 4.62 -21.35 -4.89
C GLU A 367 4.00 -20.97 -6.24
N THR A 368 3.08 -19.99 -6.26
CA THR A 368 2.41 -19.51 -7.49
C THR A 368 3.25 -18.46 -8.21
N ILE A 369 3.78 -17.49 -7.48
CA ILE A 369 4.68 -16.45 -7.98
C ILE A 369 5.59 -15.97 -6.85
N SER A 370 6.90 -16.14 -7.01
CA SER A 370 7.87 -15.86 -5.95
C SER A 370 8.31 -14.39 -5.87
N ALA A 371 8.15 -13.64 -6.96
CA ALA A 371 8.51 -12.23 -7.04
C ALA A 371 7.60 -11.52 -8.06
N PRO A 372 7.34 -10.21 -7.90
CA PRO A 372 6.65 -9.43 -8.93
C PRO A 372 7.29 -9.59 -10.31
N ARG A 373 6.48 -9.50 -11.38
CA ARG A 373 7.04 -9.43 -12.73
C ARG A 373 7.98 -8.22 -12.84
N GLU A 374 9.09 -8.37 -13.57
CA GLU A 374 10.09 -7.30 -13.72
C GLU A 374 9.53 -6.03 -14.38
N ASP A 375 8.56 -6.18 -15.28
CA ASP A 375 7.89 -5.09 -15.95
C ASP A 375 6.39 -5.37 -16.06
N VAL A 376 5.62 -4.30 -16.29
CA VAL A 376 4.17 -4.39 -16.51
C VAL A 376 3.88 -5.09 -17.85
N LYS A 377 2.68 -5.66 -17.98
CA LYS A 377 2.28 -6.40 -19.21
C LYS A 377 2.35 -5.52 -20.47
N PRO A 378 2.50 -6.11 -21.68
CA PRO A 378 2.68 -5.35 -22.92
C PRO A 378 1.58 -4.32 -23.21
N HIS A 379 0.32 -4.64 -22.88
CA HIS A 379 -0.83 -3.76 -23.06
C HIS A 379 -1.08 -2.79 -21.90
N ALA A 380 -0.41 -2.99 -20.76
CA ALA A 380 -0.51 -2.07 -19.63
C ALA A 380 0.24 -0.76 -19.94
N PRO A 381 -0.26 0.39 -19.45
CA PRO A 381 0.46 1.64 -19.55
C PRO A 381 1.79 1.49 -18.81
N LYS A 382 2.89 1.82 -19.46
CA LYS A 382 4.20 2.00 -18.85
C LYS A 382 4.35 3.46 -18.49
N MET A 383 4.80 3.73 -17.27
CA MET A 383 5.05 5.07 -16.79
C MET A 383 6.49 5.25 -16.34
N VAL A 384 7.07 6.39 -16.71
CA VAL A 384 8.41 6.80 -16.29
C VAL A 384 8.31 8.19 -15.70
N MET A 385 8.85 8.34 -14.50
CA MET A 385 9.00 9.63 -13.83
C MET A 385 10.43 10.12 -14.03
N MET A 386 10.59 11.39 -14.37
CA MET A 386 11.89 12.04 -14.40
C MET A 386 11.80 13.46 -13.83
N GLU A 387 12.90 13.96 -13.32
CA GLU A 387 13.00 15.30 -12.74
C GLU A 387 13.84 16.20 -13.63
N ILE A 388 13.39 17.45 -13.77
CA ILE A 388 14.10 18.50 -14.49
C ILE A 388 14.17 19.76 -13.62
N SER A 389 15.16 20.63 -13.86
CA SER A 389 15.17 21.95 -13.21
C SER A 389 13.98 22.80 -13.69
N LYS A 390 13.43 23.62 -12.79
CA LYS A 390 12.34 24.57 -13.05
C LYS A 390 12.57 25.43 -14.30
N ASP A 391 13.82 25.81 -14.56
CA ASP A 391 14.20 26.64 -15.71
C ASP A 391 13.87 25.98 -17.06
N PHE A 392 13.81 24.65 -17.10
CA PHE A 392 13.53 23.88 -18.31
C PHE A 392 12.05 23.56 -18.52
N ILE A 393 11.18 23.76 -17.52
CA ILE A 393 9.74 23.46 -17.64
C ILE A 393 9.14 24.22 -18.82
N GLY A 394 9.43 25.52 -18.92
CA GLY A 394 8.94 26.36 -20.01
C GLY A 394 9.47 25.94 -21.39
N ALA A 395 10.69 25.41 -21.46
CA ALA A 395 11.29 24.92 -22.70
C ALA A 395 10.68 23.60 -23.17
N VAL A 396 10.38 22.69 -22.23
CA VAL A 396 9.73 21.39 -22.54
C VAL A 396 8.27 21.58 -22.96
N ILE A 397 7.52 22.48 -22.30
CA ILE A 397 6.15 22.82 -22.69
C ILE A 397 6.14 23.56 -24.05
N GLY A 398 7.04 24.52 -24.21
CA GLY A 398 7.14 25.39 -25.37
C GLY A 398 6.00 26.42 -25.50
N PRO A 399 6.05 27.32 -26.49
CA PRO A 399 5.06 28.38 -26.65
C PRO A 399 3.65 27.80 -26.85
N GLY A 400 2.74 28.10 -25.92
CA GLY A 400 1.35 27.61 -25.94
C GLY A 400 1.20 26.09 -25.82
N GLY A 401 2.22 25.38 -25.30
CA GLY A 401 2.21 23.91 -25.20
C GLY A 401 2.52 23.18 -26.50
N LYS A 402 2.99 23.89 -27.54
CA LYS A 402 3.20 23.28 -28.87
C LYS A 402 4.26 22.17 -28.88
N ILE A 403 5.33 22.31 -28.09
CA ILE A 403 6.43 21.33 -28.07
C ILE A 403 5.96 20.04 -27.38
N ILE A 404 5.36 20.15 -26.19
CA ILE A 404 4.84 18.99 -25.46
C ILE A 404 3.69 18.30 -26.21
N GLN A 405 2.80 19.06 -26.88
CA GLN A 405 1.74 18.46 -27.70
C GLN A 405 2.27 17.73 -28.93
N GLN A 406 3.26 18.31 -29.63
CA GLN A 406 3.89 17.66 -30.77
C GLN A 406 4.66 16.40 -30.35
N MET A 407 5.39 16.48 -29.23
CA MET A 407 6.09 15.34 -28.66
C MET A 407 5.14 14.21 -28.36
N GLN A 408 4.09 14.47 -27.56
CA GLN A 408 3.04 13.49 -27.25
C GLN A 408 2.40 12.87 -28.49
N LYS A 409 2.16 13.66 -29.54
CA LYS A 409 1.59 13.16 -30.80
C LYS A 409 2.56 12.27 -31.58
N ASP A 410 3.84 12.64 -31.64
CA ASP A 410 4.87 11.88 -32.37
C ASP A 410 5.20 10.56 -31.65
N THR A 411 5.24 10.59 -30.32
CA THR A 411 5.59 9.44 -29.49
C THR A 411 4.36 8.67 -29.00
N ASP A 412 3.14 9.12 -29.29
CA ASP A 412 1.91 8.44 -28.84
C ASP A 412 1.93 8.18 -27.31
N THR A 413 2.46 9.17 -26.58
CA THR A 413 2.59 9.17 -25.13
C THR A 413 1.78 10.32 -24.54
N VAL A 414 1.40 10.22 -23.27
CA VAL A 414 0.87 11.34 -22.49
C VAL A 414 1.98 11.83 -21.57
N ILE A 415 2.26 13.14 -21.61
CA ILE A 415 3.29 13.79 -20.80
C ILE A 415 2.60 14.79 -19.88
N ALA A 416 2.68 14.56 -18.58
CA ALA A 416 2.24 15.49 -17.55
C ALA A 416 3.47 16.11 -16.87
N ILE A 417 3.38 17.40 -16.54
CA ILE A 417 4.44 18.13 -15.87
C ILE A 417 3.83 18.83 -14.66
N GLU A 418 4.37 18.55 -13.48
CA GLU A 418 4.01 19.20 -12.23
C GLU A 418 5.20 20.02 -11.73
N GLU A 419 4.92 21.25 -11.29
CA GLU A 419 5.92 22.11 -10.66
C GLU A 419 5.90 21.87 -9.15
N VAL A 420 6.99 21.31 -8.62
CA VAL A 420 7.15 21.02 -7.19
C VAL A 420 8.34 21.82 -6.68
N GLY A 421 8.10 23.04 -6.21
CA GLY A 421 9.15 23.94 -5.72
C GLY A 421 10.10 24.41 -6.83
N GLU A 422 11.34 23.94 -6.80
CA GLU A 422 12.41 24.26 -7.77
C GLU A 422 12.66 23.13 -8.78
N ILE A 423 11.88 22.05 -8.73
CA ILE A 423 11.94 20.94 -9.67
C ILE A 423 10.63 20.82 -10.47
N GLY A 424 10.76 20.45 -11.75
CA GLY A 424 9.67 20.01 -12.58
C GLY A 424 9.64 18.49 -12.62
N ARG A 425 8.58 17.88 -12.11
CA ARG A 425 8.37 16.44 -12.17
C ARG A 425 7.62 16.12 -13.47
N ILE A 426 8.26 15.37 -14.35
CA ILE A 426 7.67 14.93 -15.61
C ILE A 426 7.25 13.48 -15.49
N GLU A 427 5.99 13.21 -15.78
CA GLU A 427 5.41 11.88 -15.94
C GLU A 427 5.20 11.60 -17.42
N ILE A 428 5.80 10.53 -17.93
CA ILE A 428 5.64 10.08 -19.32
C ILE A 428 4.96 8.72 -19.28
N SER A 429 3.77 8.64 -19.88
CA SER A 429 2.98 7.41 -19.93
C SER A 429 2.70 6.99 -21.37
N GLY A 430 2.71 5.68 -21.63
CA GLY A 430 2.41 5.11 -22.94
C GLY A 430 2.48 3.58 -22.95
N VAL A 431 2.08 2.94 -24.04
CA VAL A 431 2.08 1.45 -24.12
C VAL A 431 3.43 0.91 -24.61
N SER A 432 4.09 1.64 -25.52
CA SER A 432 5.38 1.24 -26.12
C SER A 432 6.57 1.83 -25.36
N ARG A 433 7.47 0.95 -24.89
CA ARG A 433 8.73 1.35 -24.23
C ARG A 433 9.63 2.15 -25.18
N GLU A 434 9.68 1.78 -26.46
CA GLU A 434 10.50 2.48 -27.46
C GLU A 434 10.04 3.93 -27.61
N LYS A 435 8.73 4.16 -27.74
CA LYS A 435 8.23 5.52 -27.89
C LYS A 435 8.36 6.36 -26.62
N ILE A 436 8.27 5.75 -25.44
CA ILE A 436 8.58 6.42 -24.17
C ILE A 436 10.05 6.82 -24.12
N ASN A 437 10.96 5.94 -24.52
CA ASN A 437 12.38 6.25 -24.57
C ASN A 437 12.69 7.38 -25.57
N ASP A 438 11.97 7.44 -26.70
CA ASP A 438 12.07 8.56 -27.64
C ASP A 438 11.60 9.88 -27.02
N ALA A 439 10.51 9.86 -26.23
CA ALA A 439 10.04 11.04 -25.49
C ALA A 439 11.07 11.48 -24.45
N ILE A 440 11.62 10.55 -23.67
CA ILE A 440 12.69 10.80 -22.69
C ILE A 440 13.92 11.39 -23.37
N ALA A 441 14.36 10.84 -24.50
CA ALA A 441 15.51 11.35 -25.25
C ALA A 441 15.28 12.78 -25.72
N ARG A 442 14.09 13.11 -26.24
CA ARG A 442 13.73 14.47 -26.65
C ARG A 442 13.70 15.45 -25.48
N ILE A 443 13.23 15.02 -24.31
CA ILE A 443 13.23 15.85 -23.09
C ILE A 443 14.66 16.08 -22.63
N ASN A 444 15.49 15.02 -22.56
CA ASN A 444 16.89 15.11 -22.19
C ASN A 444 17.70 16.01 -23.13
N GLU A 445 17.37 16.03 -24.44
CA GLU A 445 17.96 16.97 -25.39
C GLU A 445 17.63 18.43 -25.05
N ILE A 446 16.39 18.71 -24.64
CA ILE A 446 15.92 20.06 -24.26
C ILE A 446 16.52 20.48 -22.92
N THR A 447 16.63 19.55 -21.98
CA THR A 447 17.11 19.81 -20.60
C THR A 447 18.61 19.59 -20.45
N PHE A 448 19.34 19.46 -21.55
CA PHE A 448 20.77 19.21 -21.54
C PHE A 448 21.54 20.41 -20.97
N VAL A 449 22.17 20.22 -19.81
CA VAL A 449 23.09 21.18 -19.21
C VAL A 449 24.51 20.64 -19.35
N PRO A 450 25.42 21.36 -20.03
CA PRO A 450 26.81 20.92 -20.16
C PRO A 450 27.57 21.03 -18.82
N VAL A 451 28.31 19.97 -18.49
CA VAL A 451 29.10 19.87 -17.25
C VAL A 451 30.52 20.36 -17.50
N VAL A 452 30.99 21.28 -16.65
CA VAL A 452 32.33 21.86 -16.78
C VAL A 452 33.38 20.75 -16.65
N GLY A 453 34.23 20.63 -17.68
CA GLY A 453 35.30 19.65 -17.73
C GLY A 453 34.97 18.37 -18.49
N GLU A 454 33.73 18.17 -18.94
CA GLU A 454 33.38 17.06 -19.82
C GLU A 454 33.76 17.34 -21.28
N VAL A 455 33.92 16.25 -22.03
CA VAL A 455 34.30 16.26 -23.45
C VAL A 455 33.08 15.89 -24.27
N TYR A 456 32.75 16.71 -25.26
CA TYR A 456 31.60 16.55 -26.14
C TYR A 456 32.04 16.47 -27.61
N GLN A 457 31.37 15.62 -28.38
CA GLN A 457 31.44 15.63 -29.84
C GLN A 457 30.46 16.67 -30.37
N GLY A 458 30.97 17.77 -30.90
CA GLY A 458 30.15 18.88 -31.37
C GLY A 458 30.25 19.09 -32.88
N LYS A 459 29.19 19.65 -33.48
CA LYS A 459 29.17 20.01 -34.90
C LYS A 459 29.37 21.51 -35.07
N VAL A 460 30.26 21.91 -35.97
CA VAL A 460 30.50 23.32 -36.29
C VAL A 460 29.28 23.88 -37.03
N VAL A 461 28.58 24.81 -36.40
CA VAL A 461 27.39 25.47 -36.97
C VAL A 461 27.78 26.67 -37.81
N LYS A 462 28.74 27.46 -37.32
CA LYS A 462 29.18 28.69 -37.97
C LYS A 462 30.64 28.98 -37.69
N VAL A 463 31.37 29.39 -38.71
CA VAL A 463 32.80 29.76 -38.60
C VAL A 463 32.95 31.28 -38.68
N MET A 464 33.74 31.86 -37.78
CA MET A 464 34.07 33.28 -37.73
C MET A 464 35.59 33.44 -37.68
N ASP A 465 36.11 34.64 -38.00
CA ASP A 465 37.57 34.88 -38.03
C ASP A 465 38.27 34.64 -36.68
N PHE A 466 37.54 34.76 -35.57
CA PHE A 466 38.07 34.60 -34.21
C PHE A 466 37.76 33.24 -33.57
N GLY A 467 37.01 32.36 -34.23
CA GLY A 467 36.63 31.06 -33.67
C GLY A 467 35.46 30.38 -34.39
N ALA A 468 35.09 29.19 -33.93
CA ALA A 468 33.96 28.44 -34.47
C ALA A 468 32.86 28.30 -33.40
N PHE A 469 31.59 28.46 -33.79
CA PHE A 469 30.45 28.09 -32.98
C PHE A 469 30.18 26.60 -33.16
N VAL A 470 30.28 25.85 -32.07
CA VAL A 470 30.13 24.40 -32.05
C VAL A 470 28.87 24.07 -31.25
N ALA A 471 27.91 23.42 -31.89
CA ALA A 471 26.74 22.86 -31.22
C ALA A 471 27.12 21.53 -30.58
N ILE A 472 27.00 21.46 -29.26
CA ILE A 472 27.25 20.22 -28.49
C ILE A 472 25.94 19.46 -28.19
N ALA A 473 24.81 20.17 -28.19
CA ALA A 473 23.46 19.62 -28.11
C ALA A 473 22.50 20.57 -28.84
N LYS A 474 21.27 20.13 -29.09
CA LYS A 474 20.27 20.87 -29.87
C LYS A 474 19.84 22.14 -29.10
N GLY A 475 20.29 23.30 -29.56
CA GLY A 475 20.05 24.60 -28.90
C GLY A 475 21.16 25.05 -27.95
N THR A 476 22.20 24.22 -27.75
CA THR A 476 23.35 24.50 -26.88
C THR A 476 24.60 24.70 -27.73
N GLU A 477 24.94 25.96 -27.99
CA GLU A 477 26.10 26.37 -28.79
C GLU A 477 27.19 27.00 -27.91
N GLY A 478 28.43 26.55 -28.09
CA GLY A 478 29.60 27.14 -27.46
C GLY A 478 30.59 27.72 -28.45
N LEU A 479 31.36 28.71 -28.00
CA LEU A 479 32.41 29.32 -28.79
C LEU A 479 33.73 28.55 -28.57
N LEU A 480 34.24 27.93 -29.64
CA LEU A 480 35.60 27.43 -29.73
C LEU A 480 36.49 28.54 -30.29
N HIS A 481 37.17 29.28 -29.41
CA HIS A 481 38.05 30.37 -29.81
C HIS A 481 39.30 29.85 -30.54
N ILE A 482 39.83 30.60 -31.51
CA ILE A 482 40.98 30.17 -32.32
C ILE A 482 42.22 29.78 -31.48
N SER A 483 42.41 30.41 -30.31
CA SER A 483 43.50 30.11 -29.37
C SER A 483 43.30 28.82 -28.55
N GLU A 484 42.10 28.26 -28.57
CA GLU A 484 41.68 27.06 -27.83
C GLU A 484 41.52 25.84 -28.74
N ILE A 485 41.88 25.95 -30.03
CA ILE A 485 41.83 24.85 -31.00
C ILE A 485 43.06 23.95 -30.87
N GLU A 486 44.26 24.53 -30.81
CA GLU A 486 45.53 23.81 -30.79
C GLU A 486 46.62 24.62 -30.05
N TRP A 487 47.75 23.99 -29.73
CA TRP A 487 48.89 24.65 -29.07
C TRP A 487 49.68 25.57 -30.01
N ALA A 488 49.60 25.35 -31.32
CA ALA A 488 50.22 26.20 -32.34
C ALA A 488 49.39 27.47 -32.60
N ARG A 489 50.06 28.56 -33.03
CA ARG A 489 49.37 29.78 -33.45
C ARG A 489 48.74 29.53 -34.83
N LEU A 490 47.42 29.54 -34.89
CA LEU A 490 46.66 29.40 -36.13
C LEU A 490 46.26 30.79 -36.63
N ASP A 491 46.50 31.06 -37.91
CA ASP A 491 46.10 32.32 -38.56
C ASP A 491 44.64 32.31 -39.02
N LYS A 492 44.05 31.11 -39.19
CA LYS A 492 42.64 30.89 -39.54
C LYS A 492 42.07 29.67 -38.83
N VAL A 493 40.76 29.65 -38.63
CA VAL A 493 40.05 28.49 -38.07
C VAL A 493 40.09 27.33 -39.09
N PRO A 494 40.60 26.14 -38.73
CA PRO A 494 40.82 25.04 -39.66
C PRO A 494 39.58 24.14 -39.84
N TYR A 495 38.37 24.67 -39.60
CA TYR A 495 37.11 23.94 -39.69
C TYR A 495 36.18 24.62 -40.68
N ASN A 496 35.37 23.81 -41.36
CA ASN A 496 34.25 24.25 -42.18
C ASN A 496 32.93 24.09 -41.42
N GLU A 497 31.90 24.80 -41.86
CA GLU A 497 30.55 24.57 -41.38
C GLU A 497 30.13 23.13 -41.67
N GLY A 498 29.72 22.41 -40.64
CA GLY A 498 29.33 21.01 -40.70
C GLY A 498 30.36 20.01 -40.17
N ASP A 499 31.60 20.43 -39.91
CA ASP A 499 32.66 19.53 -39.40
C ASP A 499 32.36 19.07 -37.97
N GLN A 500 32.74 17.82 -37.66
CA GLN A 500 32.69 17.29 -36.30
C GLN A 500 34.01 17.56 -35.58
N VAL A 501 33.92 18.07 -34.35
CA VAL A 501 35.05 18.41 -33.51
C VAL A 501 34.82 18.01 -32.06
N GLU A 502 35.81 17.35 -31.48
CA GLU A 502 35.81 17.00 -30.05
C GLU A 502 36.28 18.19 -29.22
N VAL A 503 35.46 18.61 -28.26
CA VAL A 503 35.65 19.84 -27.48
C VAL A 503 35.35 19.62 -26.01
N LYS A 504 36.18 20.19 -25.14
CA LYS A 504 35.97 20.20 -23.69
C LYS A 504 35.23 21.46 -23.27
N PHE A 505 34.18 21.33 -22.46
CA PHE A 505 33.48 22.48 -21.90
C PHE A 505 34.29 23.09 -20.74
N MET A 506 34.62 24.38 -20.84
CA MET A 506 35.47 25.10 -19.88
C MET A 506 34.67 26.04 -18.97
N GLY A 507 33.33 25.99 -19.02
CA GLY A 507 32.44 26.88 -18.29
C GLY A 507 31.97 28.07 -19.11
N TYR A 508 31.39 29.05 -18.43
CA TYR A 508 30.86 30.27 -19.04
C TYR A 508 31.89 31.42 -18.93
N ASP A 509 32.02 32.19 -20.01
CA ASP A 509 32.79 33.44 -20.04
C ASP A 509 32.06 34.57 -19.28
N ASP A 510 32.72 35.71 -19.08
CA ASP A 510 32.21 36.90 -18.36
C ASP A 510 30.87 37.41 -18.93
N ARG A 511 30.55 37.05 -20.18
CA ARG A 511 29.30 37.37 -20.89
C ARG A 511 28.24 36.25 -20.84
N LYS A 512 28.40 35.27 -19.95
CA LYS A 512 27.57 34.05 -19.85
C LYS A 512 27.51 33.22 -21.15
N LYS A 513 28.54 33.31 -22.00
CA LYS A 513 28.66 32.49 -23.22
C LYS A 513 29.50 31.26 -22.94
N MET A 514 29.09 30.11 -23.45
CA MET A 514 29.81 28.85 -23.26
C MET A 514 31.17 28.86 -23.94
N LYS A 515 32.22 28.53 -23.18
CA LYS A 515 33.59 28.44 -23.67
C LYS A 515 33.99 26.99 -23.90
N LEU A 516 34.43 26.67 -25.11
CA LEU A 516 34.86 25.34 -25.52
C LEU A 516 36.37 25.34 -25.81
N SER A 517 37.06 24.24 -25.50
CA SER A 517 38.49 24.07 -25.80
C SER A 517 38.81 22.67 -26.31
N ARG A 518 39.51 22.58 -27.44
CA ARG A 518 40.11 21.35 -27.97
C ARG A 518 41.57 21.21 -27.54
N LYS A 519 42.25 22.34 -27.33
CA LYS A 519 43.65 22.43 -26.90
C LYS A 519 43.94 21.64 -25.63
N VAL A 520 43.00 21.62 -24.68
CA VAL A 520 43.14 20.87 -23.41
C VAL A 520 43.14 19.36 -23.62
N LEU A 521 42.62 18.87 -24.75
CA LEU A 521 42.62 17.45 -25.12
C LEU A 521 43.89 17.03 -25.87
N LEU A 522 44.64 17.99 -26.42
CA LEU A 522 45.86 17.72 -27.17
C LEU A 522 47.07 17.70 -26.23
N PRO A 523 48.00 16.72 -26.40
CA PRO A 523 49.19 16.62 -25.56
C PRO A 523 50.01 17.92 -25.60
N ARG A 524 50.35 18.43 -24.42
CA ARG A 524 51.04 19.72 -24.28
C ARG A 524 52.47 19.61 -24.82
N PRO A 525 52.90 20.45 -25.78
CA PRO A 525 54.27 20.48 -26.25
C PRO A 525 55.24 20.82 -25.10
N PRO A 526 56.44 20.21 -25.04
CA PRO A 526 57.43 20.51 -24.01
C PRO A 526 57.80 22.01 -24.04
N ARG A 527 57.87 22.63 -22.85
CA ARG A 527 58.32 24.03 -22.71
C ARG A 527 59.74 24.17 -23.24
N PRO A 528 60.04 25.15 -24.12
CA PRO A 528 61.41 25.54 -24.38
C PRO A 528 62.05 26.03 -23.08
N GLU A 529 63.20 25.46 -22.71
CA GLU A 529 64.00 25.86 -21.55
C GLU A 529 64.31 27.35 -21.62
N GLN A 530 64.00 28.08 -20.55
CA GLN A 530 64.45 29.46 -20.39
C GLN A 530 65.97 29.47 -20.27
N LYS A 531 66.64 30.19 -21.18
CA LYS A 531 68.09 30.45 -21.11
C LYS A 531 68.46 31.05 -19.74
N PRO A 532 69.55 30.59 -19.09
CA PRO A 532 70.03 31.17 -17.84
C PRO A 532 70.38 32.65 -18.04
N ARG A 533 69.97 33.50 -17.11
CA ARG A 533 70.45 34.89 -17.03
C ARG A 533 71.92 34.87 -16.59
N GLU A 534 72.78 35.46 -17.41
CA GLU A 534 74.21 35.67 -17.12
C GLU A 534 74.41 36.56 -15.89
N GLU A 535 75.24 36.09 -14.95
CA GLU A 535 75.85 36.88 -13.88
C GLU A 535 77.06 37.65 -14.42
N GLY A 536 77.17 38.95 -14.11
CA GLY A 536 78.31 39.76 -14.55
C GLY A 536 78.35 41.20 -14.04
N GLN A 537 78.61 41.36 -12.74
CA GLN A 537 79.44 42.38 -12.06
C GLN A 537 79.21 43.90 -12.27
N GLY A 538 79.10 44.66 -11.15
CA GLY A 538 79.51 46.07 -11.17
C GLY A 538 79.13 47.08 -10.06
N ARG A 539 79.23 46.77 -8.75
CA ARG A 539 79.61 47.70 -7.63
C ARG A 539 78.74 49.00 -7.40
N PRO A 540 78.97 49.82 -6.34
CA PRO A 540 78.51 49.62 -4.96
C PRO A 540 77.80 50.89 -4.37
N GLU A 541 77.63 50.87 -3.04
CA GLU A 541 77.26 51.97 -2.11
C GLU A 541 75.79 52.12 -1.74
N GLY A 542 75.54 51.92 -0.45
CA GLY A 542 74.24 52.12 0.18
C GLY A 542 74.09 53.50 0.81
N GLN A 543 72.85 53.82 1.19
CA GLN A 543 72.48 54.09 2.59
C GLN A 543 70.97 54.35 2.70
N ASN A 544 70.43 53.91 3.84
CA ASN A 544 69.23 54.36 4.55
C ASN A 544 67.83 54.02 4.02
N ARG A 545 67.20 53.04 4.69
CA ARG A 545 65.84 53.20 5.24
C ARG A 545 65.62 52.34 6.48
N PRO A 546 65.06 52.88 7.58
CA PRO A 546 64.85 52.15 8.83
C PRO A 546 63.54 51.33 8.83
N GLU A 547 63.60 50.24 9.57
CA GLU A 547 62.54 49.27 9.89
C GLU A 547 61.42 49.84 10.78
N ARG A 548 60.23 49.22 10.72
CA ARG A 548 59.36 48.96 11.88
C ARG A 548 58.25 47.93 11.54
N PRO A 549 57.64 47.25 12.54
CA PRO A 549 57.58 45.79 12.58
C PRO A 549 56.15 45.22 12.57
N ALA A 550 56.10 43.88 12.58
CA ALA A 550 54.94 43.00 12.53
C ALA A 550 53.83 43.29 13.56
N ARG A 551 52.57 43.02 13.15
CA ARG A 551 51.39 42.98 14.01
C ARG A 551 51.09 41.54 14.45
N PRO A 552 50.83 41.28 15.74
CA PRO A 552 50.27 40.02 16.22
C PRO A 552 48.78 40.11 16.64
N GLU A 553 48.10 38.98 16.41
CA GLU A 553 47.00 38.31 17.13
C GLU A 553 45.89 39.08 17.86
N SER A 554 44.65 38.70 17.51
CA SER A 554 43.38 39.10 18.13
C SER A 554 43.12 38.39 19.46
N LYS A 555 42.93 39.18 20.52
CA LYS A 555 42.41 38.74 21.82
C LYS A 555 40.92 39.01 21.96
N VAL A 556 40.31 38.12 22.74
CA VAL A 556 38.92 37.99 23.20
C VAL A 556 38.59 38.96 24.36
N ASN A 557 37.28 39.15 24.61
CA ASN A 557 36.55 39.54 25.85
C ASN A 557 36.27 41.05 26.13
N PRO A 558 35.32 41.40 27.05
CA PRO A 558 33.93 40.94 27.26
C PRO A 558 32.92 42.08 27.66
N GLU A 559 31.64 41.70 27.82
CA GLU A 559 30.58 42.23 28.73
C GLU A 559 30.22 43.74 28.86
N GLY A 560 28.91 44.01 28.74
CA GLY A 560 28.22 45.18 29.30
C GLY A 560 26.69 44.97 29.30
N ARG A 561 26.10 44.91 30.50
CA ARG A 561 24.67 44.69 30.81
C ARG A 561 23.81 45.92 30.53
N ASP A 562 22.54 45.72 30.12
CA ASP A 562 21.35 46.17 30.85
C ASP A 562 20.04 45.68 30.18
N GLN A 563 19.11 45.20 31.01
CA GLN A 563 17.70 44.83 30.73
C GLN A 563 16.77 45.90 31.37
N PRO A 564 15.41 45.85 31.32
CA PRO A 564 14.49 44.90 30.64
C PRO A 564 13.36 45.58 29.83
N GLY A 565 12.68 44.79 28.99
CA GLY A 565 11.41 45.17 28.37
C GLY A 565 10.49 43.96 28.22
N GLU A 566 9.46 43.92 29.06
CA GLU A 566 8.36 42.95 29.03
C GLU A 566 7.52 43.10 27.75
N HIS A 567 7.15 42.00 27.10
CA HIS A 567 5.80 41.84 26.53
C HIS A 567 5.46 40.36 26.28
N LYS A 568 4.22 40.04 26.67
CA LYS A 568 3.54 38.74 26.82
C LYS A 568 3.48 37.83 25.57
N PRO A 569 3.28 36.51 25.76
CA PRO A 569 2.74 35.62 24.74
C PRO A 569 1.20 35.71 24.66
N LEU A 570 0.66 35.58 23.46
CA LEU A 570 -0.77 35.42 23.18
C LEU A 570 -1.09 33.93 22.99
N ASN A 571 -2.11 33.50 23.72
CA ASN A 571 -2.78 32.21 23.62
C ASN A 571 -3.61 32.07 22.33
N GLU A 572 -3.73 30.82 21.89
CA GLU A 572 -4.93 30.12 21.39
C GLU A 572 -5.79 30.73 20.27
N ALA A 573 -5.87 29.98 19.16
CA ALA A 573 -7.13 29.51 18.57
C ALA A 573 -6.91 28.14 17.95
#